data_AF-A0A1V2Q5S1-F1
#
_entry.id   AF-A0A1V2Q5S1-F1
#
_cell.length_a   1.000
_cell.length_b   1.000
_cell.length_c   1.000
_cell.angle_alpha   90.00
_cell.angle_beta   90.00
_cell.angle_gamma   90.00
#
_symmetry.space_group_name_H-M   'P 1'
#
loop_
_entity.id
_entity.type
_entity.pdbx_description
1 polymer ?
#
loop_
_entity_poly.entity_id
_entity_poly.type
_entity_poly.pdbx_seq_one_letter_code
_entity_poly.pdbx_strand_id
1 'polypeptide(L)'
;MSSFSLDDIRAAADRKYGSTDIEVGDTVVRLLNPLRMPKAQRDKLIGIQKEMEVEGEEVDQVVVFQNAIRTIAQTATQANALIKAIGDDLGVLAEVFERYTEGQSVGEASSSAA
;
A
#
# COMPACT_ATOMS: atom_id res chain seq x y z
N MET A 1 -27.78 25.33 -2.91
CA MET A 1 -26.49 24.82 -3.44
C MET A 1 -25.71 24.24 -2.28
N SER A 2 -25.36 22.97 -2.34
CA SER A 2 -24.41 22.38 -1.39
C SER A 2 -23.02 22.91 -1.72
N SER A 3 -22.48 23.77 -0.86
CA SER A 3 -21.05 24.13 -0.88
C SER A 3 -20.30 23.14 0.01
N PHE A 4 -19.25 22.52 -0.51
CA PHE A 4 -18.33 21.69 0.26
C PHE A 4 -17.04 22.46 0.52
N SER A 5 -16.46 22.31 1.71
CA SER A 5 -15.12 22.83 1.98
C SER A 5 -14.05 21.87 1.45
N LEU A 6 -12.84 22.38 1.23
CA LEU A 6 -11.70 21.53 0.88
C LEU A 6 -11.41 20.49 1.97
N ASP A 7 -11.66 20.84 3.24
CA ASP A 7 -11.44 19.93 4.36
C ASP A 7 -12.48 18.80 4.37
N ASP A 8 -13.74 19.07 3.99
CA ASP A 8 -14.76 18.01 3.79
C ASP A 8 -14.34 17.03 2.70
N ILE A 9 -13.79 17.54 1.59
CA ILE A 9 -13.30 16.73 0.47
C ILE A 9 -12.10 15.88 0.90
N ARG A 10 -11.17 16.46 1.67
CA ARG A 10 -10.01 15.73 2.22
C ARG A 10 -10.46 14.63 3.17
N ALA A 11 -11.37 14.92 4.09
CA ALA A 11 -11.90 13.93 5.02
C ALA A 11 -12.68 12.80 4.29
N ALA A 12 -13.37 13.12 3.20
CA ALA A 12 -14.00 12.11 2.35
C ALA A 12 -12.96 11.23 1.64
N ALA A 13 -11.89 11.83 1.11
CA ALA A 13 -10.81 11.09 0.48
C ALA A 13 -9.99 10.26 1.48
N ASP A 14 -9.85 10.70 2.73
CA ASP A 14 -9.19 9.93 3.80
C ASP A 14 -10.02 8.69 4.18
N ARG A 15 -11.35 8.80 4.21
CA ARG A 15 -12.25 7.67 4.44
C ARG A 15 -12.25 6.67 3.28
N LYS A 16 -12.13 7.16 2.05
CA LYS A 16 -12.27 6.34 0.84
C LYS A 16 -10.95 5.72 0.38
N TYR A 17 -9.85 6.45 0.53
CA TYR A 17 -8.52 6.10 0.04
C TYR A 17 -7.51 6.15 1.19
N GLY A 18 -7.94 5.73 2.39
CA GLY A 18 -7.08 5.63 3.57
C GLY A 18 -5.97 4.61 3.40
N SER A 19 -5.11 4.50 4.41
CA SER A 19 -4.08 3.46 4.45
C SER A 19 -4.66 2.09 4.81
N THR A 20 -3.97 1.04 4.36
CA THR A 20 -4.10 -0.29 4.95
C THR A 20 -3.20 -0.33 6.19
N ASP A 21 -3.81 -0.47 7.35
CA ASP A 21 -3.11 -0.47 8.65
C ASP A 21 -2.84 -1.92 9.08
N ILE A 22 -1.57 -2.23 9.40
CA ILE A 22 -1.11 -3.55 9.84
C ILE A 22 -0.51 -3.40 11.24
N GLU A 23 -1.03 -4.17 12.20
CA GLU A 23 -0.51 -4.22 13.56
C GLU A 23 0.76 -5.08 13.62
N VAL A 24 1.83 -4.52 14.18
CA VAL A 24 3.13 -5.17 14.37
C VAL A 24 3.56 -4.92 15.82
N GLY A 25 3.23 -5.88 16.70
CA GLY A 25 3.38 -5.71 18.15
C GLY A 25 2.57 -4.51 18.64
N ASP A 26 3.23 -3.55 19.31
CA ASP A 26 2.60 -2.33 19.84
C ASP A 26 2.56 -1.17 18.83
N THR A 27 2.91 -1.42 17.57
CA THR A 27 2.98 -0.39 16.52
C THR A 27 2.05 -0.70 15.36
N VAL A 28 1.56 0.35 14.70
CA VAL A 28 0.76 0.23 13.47
C VAL A 28 1.58 0.73 12.29
N VAL A 29 1.73 -0.14 11.30
CA VAL A 29 2.36 0.18 10.02
C VAL A 29 1.26 0.52 9.02
N ARG A 30 1.34 1.73 8.48
CA ARG A 30 0.36 2.26 7.53
C ARG A 30 0.90 2.17 6.11
N LEU A 31 0.25 1.36 5.27
CA LEU A 31 0.54 1.26 3.84
C LEU A 31 -0.39 2.21 3.08
N LEU A 32 0.17 3.23 2.45
CA LEU A 32 -0.56 4.30 1.78
C LEU A 32 -1.26 3.81 0.52
N ASN A 33 -2.49 4.26 0.32
CA ASN A 33 -3.17 4.08 -0.97
C ASN A 33 -2.40 4.83 -2.07
N PRO A 34 -2.22 4.24 -3.27
CA PRO A 34 -1.49 4.89 -4.35
C PRO A 34 -2.03 6.28 -4.71
N LEU A 35 -3.34 6.50 -4.63
CA LEU A 35 -3.98 7.80 -4.88
C LEU A 35 -3.60 8.88 -3.85
N ARG A 36 -3.10 8.47 -2.67
CA ARG A 36 -2.62 9.38 -1.62
C ARG A 36 -1.10 9.55 -1.61
N MET A 37 -0.37 8.77 -2.38
CA MET A 37 1.09 8.89 -2.51
C MET A 37 1.49 10.07 -3.41
N PRO A 38 2.64 10.73 -3.18
CA PRO A 38 3.28 11.62 -4.15
C PRO A 38 3.60 10.91 -5.47
N LYS A 39 3.68 11.68 -6.57
CA LYS A 39 3.93 11.14 -7.91
C LYS A 39 5.19 10.27 -7.98
N ALA A 40 6.30 10.72 -7.38
CA ALA A 40 7.55 9.96 -7.40
C ALA A 40 7.42 8.56 -6.75
N GLN A 41 6.65 8.45 -5.66
CA GLN A 41 6.38 7.15 -5.02
C GLN A 41 5.49 6.27 -5.89
N ARG A 42 4.46 6.84 -6.54
CA ARG A 42 3.62 6.09 -7.51
C ARG A 42 4.44 5.56 -8.68
N ASP A 43 5.29 6.41 -9.28
CA ASP A 43 6.13 6.02 -10.41
C ASP A 43 7.10 4.89 -10.02
N LYS A 44 7.65 4.93 -8.80
CA LYS A 44 8.47 3.84 -8.24
C LYS A 44 7.66 2.55 -8.03
N LEU A 45 6.45 2.64 -7.49
CA LEU A 45 5.59 1.49 -7.28
C LEU A 45 5.25 0.78 -8.60
N ILE A 46 4.98 1.54 -9.68
CA ILE A 46 4.73 0.97 -11.02
C ILE A 46 5.95 0.20 -11.53
N GLY A 47 7.17 0.70 -11.29
CA GLY A 47 8.40 -0.02 -11.65
C GLY A 47 8.49 -1.35 -10.92
N ILE A 48 8.23 -1.36 -9.61
CA ILE A 48 8.29 -2.56 -8.78
C ILE A 48 7.19 -3.56 -9.17
N GLN A 49 5.98 -3.11 -9.49
CA GLN A 49 4.90 -4.00 -9.94
C GLN A 49 5.29 -4.78 -11.20
N LYS A 50 6.02 -4.14 -12.14
CA LYS A 50 6.56 -4.85 -13.31
C LYS A 50 7.58 -5.91 -12.94
N GLU A 51 8.40 -5.68 -11.90
CA GLU A 51 9.34 -6.67 -11.39
C GLU A 51 8.62 -7.84 -10.72
N MET A 52 7.49 -7.58 -10.03
CA MET A 52 6.64 -8.63 -9.43
C MET A 52 6.02 -9.56 -10.49
N GLU A 53 5.73 -9.03 -11.68
CA GLU A 53 5.18 -9.80 -12.81
C GLU A 53 6.24 -10.65 -13.55
N VAL A 54 7.53 -10.49 -13.24
CA VAL A 54 8.58 -11.33 -13.84
C VAL A 54 8.58 -12.72 -13.21
N GLU A 55 8.31 -13.73 -14.02
CA GLU A 55 8.39 -15.14 -13.63
C GLU A 55 9.81 -15.70 -13.93
N GLY A 56 10.42 -16.40 -12.97
CA GLY A 56 11.69 -17.12 -13.15
C GLY A 56 12.76 -16.77 -12.11
N GLU A 57 13.92 -17.45 -12.19
CA GLU A 57 15.05 -17.31 -11.23
C GLU A 57 15.81 -15.97 -11.34
N GLU A 58 15.46 -15.11 -12.31
CA GLU A 58 16.18 -13.84 -12.54
C GLU A 58 15.86 -12.75 -11.51
N VAL A 59 14.78 -12.91 -10.73
CA VAL A 59 14.30 -11.89 -9.80
C VAL A 59 14.08 -12.49 -8.41
N ASP A 60 14.74 -11.92 -7.41
CA ASP A 60 14.51 -12.26 -6.00
C ASP A 60 13.19 -11.61 -5.53
N GLN A 61 12.12 -12.41 -5.53
CA GLN A 61 10.79 -11.93 -5.18
C GLN A 61 10.73 -11.37 -3.75
N VAL A 62 11.46 -11.94 -2.78
CA VAL A 62 11.50 -11.41 -1.40
C VAL A 62 11.98 -9.95 -1.43
N VAL A 63 13.04 -9.67 -2.17
CA VAL A 63 13.58 -8.31 -2.31
C VAL A 63 12.58 -7.38 -3.00
N VAL A 64 11.90 -7.84 -4.04
CA VAL A 64 10.87 -7.06 -4.75
C VAL A 64 9.72 -6.68 -3.81
N PHE A 65 9.15 -7.66 -3.10
CA PHE A 65 8.08 -7.43 -2.13
C PHE A 65 8.51 -6.46 -1.01
N GLN A 66 9.71 -6.64 -0.45
CA GLN A 66 10.25 -5.72 0.56
C GLN A 66 10.45 -4.29 0.00
N ASN A 67 10.90 -4.15 -1.25
CA ASN A 67 11.04 -2.85 -1.90
C ASN A 67 9.70 -2.16 -2.15
N ALA A 68 8.67 -2.93 -2.47
CA ALA A 68 7.31 -2.43 -2.58
C ALA A 68 6.82 -1.93 -1.20
N ILE A 69 7.04 -2.67 -0.10
CA ILE A 69 6.70 -2.22 1.27
C ILE A 69 7.39 -0.91 1.62
N ARG A 70 8.69 -0.77 1.32
CA ARG A 70 9.44 0.49 1.51
C ARG A 70 8.87 1.66 0.72
N THR A 71 8.20 1.38 -0.40
CA THR A 71 7.63 2.40 -1.28
C THR A 71 6.25 2.85 -0.81
N ILE A 72 5.43 1.92 -0.31
CA ILE A 72 4.04 2.19 0.07
C ILE A 72 3.87 2.54 1.55
N ALA A 73 4.81 2.20 2.43
CA ALA A 73 4.71 2.57 3.84
C ALA A 73 4.77 4.10 4.04
N GLN A 74 4.04 4.59 5.04
CA GLN A 74 4.00 6.03 5.37
C GLN A 74 5.39 6.59 5.73
N THR A 75 6.24 5.78 6.37
CA THR A 75 7.61 6.18 6.75
C THR A 75 8.57 5.01 6.58
N ALA A 76 9.86 5.33 6.41
CA ALA A 76 10.92 4.33 6.35
C ALA A 76 11.01 3.49 7.64
N THR A 77 10.75 4.10 8.80
CA THR A 77 10.71 3.40 10.09
C THR A 77 9.62 2.34 10.11
N GLN A 78 8.42 2.68 9.66
CA GLN A 78 7.31 1.73 9.58
C GLN A 78 7.60 0.60 8.57
N ALA A 79 8.15 0.92 7.39
CA ALA A 79 8.55 -0.10 6.42
C ALA A 79 9.54 -1.10 7.04
N ASN A 80 10.60 -0.59 7.68
CA ASN A 80 11.62 -1.42 8.27
C ASN A 80 11.08 -2.25 9.45
N ALA A 81 10.13 -1.73 10.22
CA ALA A 81 9.48 -2.49 11.29
C ALA A 81 8.70 -3.69 10.74
N LEU A 82 7.88 -3.48 9.70
CA LEU A 82 7.13 -4.56 9.06
C LEU A 82 8.07 -5.57 8.39
N ILE A 83 9.03 -5.12 7.60
CA ILE A 83 9.99 -6.00 6.92
C ILE A 83 10.79 -6.83 7.94
N LYS A 84 11.24 -6.21 9.05
CA LYS A 84 11.95 -6.93 10.10
C LYS A 84 11.09 -7.98 10.79
N ALA A 85 9.80 -7.70 10.98
CA ALA A 85 8.87 -8.63 11.61
C ALA A 85 8.54 -9.82 10.70
N ILE A 86 8.47 -9.60 9.38
CA ILE A 86 8.20 -10.65 8.39
C ILE A 86 9.46 -11.46 8.05
N GLY A 87 10.61 -10.80 7.90
CA GLY A 87 11.83 -11.42 7.40
C GLY A 87 11.73 -11.80 5.92
N ASP A 88 12.16 -13.03 5.61
CA ASP A 88 12.22 -13.57 4.25
C ASP A 88 11.05 -14.53 3.95
N ASP A 89 9.99 -14.50 4.77
CA ASP A 89 8.78 -15.29 4.54
C ASP A 89 7.99 -14.72 3.36
N LEU A 90 8.23 -15.30 2.18
CA LEU A 90 7.57 -14.90 0.94
C LEU A 90 6.05 -15.06 0.99
N GLY A 91 5.54 -16.05 1.73
CA GLY A 91 4.10 -16.27 1.88
C GLY A 91 3.44 -15.13 2.64
N VAL A 92 4.05 -14.71 3.76
CA VAL A 92 3.56 -13.56 4.53
C VAL A 92 3.72 -12.25 3.74
N LEU A 93 4.82 -12.08 3.00
CA LEU A 93 4.99 -10.93 2.10
C LEU A 93 3.88 -10.87 1.05
N ALA A 94 3.54 -11.99 0.39
CA ALA A 94 2.48 -12.05 -0.60
C ALA A 94 1.11 -11.71 0.02
N GLU A 95 0.78 -12.30 1.17
CA GLU A 95 -0.47 -12.04 1.91
C GLU A 95 -0.61 -10.55 2.28
N VAL A 96 0.48 -9.89 2.70
CA VAL A 96 0.47 -8.44 2.97
C VAL A 96 0.06 -7.65 1.73
N PHE A 97 0.50 -8.04 0.53
CA PHE A 97 0.12 -7.38 -0.71
C PHE A 97 -1.30 -7.70 -1.16
N GLU A 98 -1.80 -8.90 -0.88
CA GLU A 98 -3.19 -9.25 -1.10
C GLU A 98 -4.10 -8.34 -0.26
N ARG A 99 -3.85 -8.25 1.05
CA ARG A 99 -4.59 -7.34 1.96
C ARG A 99 -4.44 -5.87 1.59
N TYR A 100 -3.25 -5.47 1.16
CA TYR A 100 -3.01 -4.12 0.65
C TYR A 100 -3.90 -3.83 -0.56
N THR A 101 -3.93 -4.73 -1.55
CA THR A 101 -4.70 -4.59 -2.79
C THR A 101 -6.20 -4.56 -2.50
N GLU A 102 -6.70 -5.47 -1.67
CA GLU A 102 -8.11 -5.47 -1.21
C GLU A 102 -8.49 -4.11 -0.61
N GLY A 103 -7.64 -3.57 0.27
CA GLY A 103 -7.85 -2.26 0.89
C GLY A 103 -7.92 -1.10 -0.13
N GLN A 104 -7.28 -1.24 -1.29
CA GLN A 104 -7.38 -0.24 -2.37
C GLN A 104 -8.72 -0.36 -3.11
N SER A 105 -9.21 -1.58 -3.32
CA SER A 105 -10.44 -1.86 -4.07
C SER A 105 -11.72 -1.50 -3.31
N VAL A 106 -11.70 -1.42 -1.97
CA VAL A 106 -12.87 -0.98 -1.18
C VAL A 106 -13.32 0.44 -1.56
N GLY A 107 -12.39 1.32 -1.96
CA GLY A 107 -12.71 2.64 -2.49
C GLY A 107 -13.32 2.62 -3.89
N GLU A 108 -12.96 1.65 -4.73
CA GLU A 108 -13.44 1.55 -6.12
C GLU A 108 -14.76 0.80 -6.26
N ALA A 109 -15.09 -0.09 -5.32
CA ALA A 109 -16.33 -0.87 -5.34
C ALA A 109 -17.61 -0.03 -5.15
N SER A 110 -17.50 1.24 -4.72
CA SER A 110 -18.66 2.11 -4.48
C SER A 110 -19.18 2.86 -5.72
N SER A 111 -18.61 2.68 -6.92
CA SER A 111 -19.07 3.38 -8.14
C SER A 111 -19.96 2.57 -9.09
N SER A 112 -20.60 1.49 -8.65
CA SER A 112 -21.59 0.77 -9.49
C SER A 112 -22.91 0.40 -8.81
N ALA A 113 -23.32 1.13 -7.76
CA ALA A 113 -24.68 1.03 -7.23
C ALA A 113 -25.22 2.40 -6.78
N ALA A 114 -25.73 3.19 -7.75
CA ALA A 114 -26.85 4.15 -7.61
C ALA A 114 -27.15 4.78 -8.97
#